data_AF-A0A7S1AAM2-F1
#
_entry.id   AF-A0A7S1AAM2-F1
#
_cell.length_a   1.000
_cell.length_b   1.000
_cell.length_c   1.000
_cell.angle_alpha   90.00
_cell.angle_beta   90.00
_cell.angle_gamma   90.00
#
_symmetry.space_group_name_H-M   'P 1'
#
loop_
_entity.id
_entity.type
_entity.pdbx_description
1 polymer ?
#
loop_
_entity_poly.entity_id
_entity_poly.type
_entity_poly.pdbx_seq_one_letter_code
_entity_poly.pdbx_strand_id
1 'polypeptide(L)'
;HHKEGAASFARLLKMRLASNPTVKGNVFLDSDNLRDLNLLFEVVGNQTDTLVVLCSPEILCRPWCVGEMTTARLHGVDIILLTFSEFVWPSHEFFTGYASHVPAAKTL
;
A
#
# COMPACT_ATOMS: atom_id res chain seq x y z
N HIS A 1 3.08 -2.20 -0.95
CA HIS A 1 3.65 -3.29 -0.10
C HIS A 1 5.16 -3.11 0.03
N HIS A 2 5.85 -3.69 1.03
CA HIS A 2 7.32 -3.71 1.00
C HIS A 2 7.84 -4.79 0.05
N LYS A 3 8.59 -4.41 -0.98
CA LYS A 3 8.98 -5.31 -2.08
C LYS A 3 9.85 -6.49 -1.62
N GLU A 4 10.72 -6.29 -0.62
CA GLU A 4 11.60 -7.37 -0.12
C GLU A 4 10.88 -8.34 0.83
N GLY A 5 9.85 -7.88 1.55
CA GLY A 5 9.15 -8.70 2.55
C GLY A 5 7.85 -9.34 2.07
N ALA A 6 7.16 -8.75 1.09
CA ALA A 6 5.78 -9.12 0.77
C ALA A 6 5.48 -9.33 -0.73
N ALA A 7 6.44 -9.15 -1.64
CA ALA A 7 6.16 -9.19 -3.08
C ALA A 7 5.60 -10.54 -3.56
N SER A 8 6.16 -11.67 -3.12
CA SER A 8 5.68 -13.00 -3.48
C SER A 8 4.26 -13.25 -2.98
N PHE A 9 3.95 -12.81 -1.76
CA PHE A 9 2.60 -12.90 -1.20
C PHE A 9 1.63 -11.98 -1.94
N ALA A 10 2.04 -10.75 -2.28
CA ALA A 10 1.23 -9.80 -3.03
C ALA A 10 0.83 -10.36 -4.41
N ARG A 11 1.79 -11.00 -5.10
CA ARG A 11 1.52 -11.67 -6.38
C ARG A 11 0.58 -12.86 -6.22
N LEU A 12 0.80 -13.70 -5.22
CA LEU A 12 -0.09 -14.83 -4.93
C LEU A 12 -1.51 -14.35 -4.61
N LEU A 13 -1.64 -13.33 -3.76
CA LEU A 13 -2.92 -12.74 -3.40
C LEU A 13 -3.63 -12.17 -4.64
N LYS A 14 -2.91 -11.43 -5.50
CA LYS A 14 -3.45 -10.95 -6.77
C LYS A 14 -4.02 -12.10 -7.61
N MET A 15 -3.23 -13.16 -7.81
CA MET A 15 -3.66 -14.32 -8.61
C MET A 15 -4.91 -14.98 -8.03
N ARG A 16 -4.97 -15.12 -6.69
CA ARG A 16 -6.11 -15.71 -5.99
C ARG A 16 -7.36 -14.85 -6.09
N LEU A 17 -7.25 -13.54 -5.89
CA LEU A 17 -8.37 -12.61 -6.01
C LEU A 17 -8.87 -12.53 -7.46
N ALA A 18 -7.97 -12.44 -8.43
CA ALA A 18 -8.33 -12.38 -9.85
C ALA A 18 -8.98 -13.68 -10.36
N SER A 19 -8.69 -14.82 -9.72
CA SER A 19 -9.26 -16.12 -10.06
C SER A 19 -10.53 -16.44 -9.24
N ASN A 20 -10.91 -15.58 -8.28
CA ASN A 20 -12.07 -15.81 -7.43
C ASN A 20 -13.33 -15.21 -8.08
N PRO A 21 -14.35 -16.02 -8.44
CA PRO A 21 -15.56 -15.53 -9.10
C PRO A 21 -16.41 -14.58 -8.25
N THR A 22 -16.17 -14.50 -6.94
CA THR A 22 -16.89 -13.56 -6.06
C THR A 22 -16.30 -12.16 -6.09
N VAL A 23 -15.05 -11.99 -6.54
CA VAL A 23 -14.40 -10.69 -6.67
C VAL A 23 -14.87 -10.07 -7.99
N LYS A 24 -15.52 -8.91 -7.90
CA LYS A 24 -15.94 -8.14 -9.06
C LYS A 24 -14.87 -7.08 -9.36
N GLY A 25 -14.52 -6.93 -10.64
CA GLY A 25 -13.55 -5.92 -11.08
C GLY A 25 -12.13 -6.48 -11.26
N ASN A 26 -11.20 -5.56 -11.54
CA ASN A 26 -9.81 -5.89 -11.83
C ASN A 26 -8.96 -5.82 -10.57
N VAL A 27 -8.01 -6.76 -10.42
CA VAL A 27 -7.05 -6.73 -9.32
C VAL A 27 -5.74 -6.10 -9.78
N PHE A 28 -5.47 -4.90 -9.28
CA PHE A 28 -4.26 -4.15 -9.57
C PHE A 28 -3.15 -4.47 -8.54
N LEU A 29 -1.90 -4.51 -9.03
CA LEU A 29 -0.71 -4.61 -8.18
C LEU A 29 0.33 -3.63 -8.73
N ASP A 30 0.77 -2.72 -7.87
CA ASP A 30 1.76 -1.66 -8.14
C ASP A 30 3.00 -2.17 -8.91
N SER A 31 3.55 -3.32 -8.50
CA SER A 31 4.75 -3.92 -9.09
C SER A 31 4.57 -4.44 -10.52
N ASP A 32 3.34 -4.51 -11.04
CA ASP A 32 3.07 -4.91 -12.42
C ASP A 32 3.07 -3.72 -13.39
N ASN A 33 2.81 -2.50 -12.89
CA ASN A 33 2.56 -1.31 -13.73
C ASN A 33 3.36 -0.06 -13.30
N LEU A 34 4.48 -0.26 -12.59
CA LEU A 34 5.32 0.83 -12.08
C LEU A 34 6.07 1.55 -13.23
N ARG A 35 5.43 2.55 -13.85
CA ARG A 35 6.07 3.45 -14.84
C ARG A 35 5.92 4.94 -14.50
N ASP A 36 4.87 5.32 -13.78
CA ASP A 36 4.66 6.69 -13.30
C ASP A 36 3.96 6.68 -11.94
N LEU A 37 4.51 7.43 -10.99
CA LEU A 37 4.02 7.51 -9.61
C LEU A 37 2.83 8.47 -9.47
N ASN A 38 2.70 9.46 -10.35
CA ASN A 38 1.52 10.34 -10.38
C ASN A 38 0.27 9.52 -10.76
N LEU A 39 0.44 8.60 -11.70
CA LEU A 39 -0.61 7.68 -12.11
C LEU A 39 -1.06 6.76 -10.95
N LEU A 40 -0.15 6.43 -10.03
CA LEU A 40 -0.46 5.55 -8.90
C LEU A 40 -1.47 6.20 -7.94
N PHE A 41 -1.27 7.47 -7.58
CA PHE A 41 -2.21 8.18 -6.71
C PHE A 41 -3.55 8.47 -7.40
N GLU A 42 -3.53 8.74 -8.71
CA GLU A 42 -4.77 8.87 -9.49
C GLU A 42 -5.56 7.57 -9.52
N VAL A 43 -4.90 6.44 -9.76
CA VAL A 43 -5.53 5.11 -9.75
C VAL A 43 -6.12 4.81 -8.37
N VAL A 44 -5.37 5.08 -7.30
CA VAL A 44 -5.87 4.88 -5.93
C VAL A 44 -7.05 5.80 -5.63
N GLY A 45 -6.96 7.09 -5.93
CA GLY A 45 -8.00 8.06 -5.55
C GLY A 45 -9.28 7.97 -6.39
N ASN A 46 -9.19 7.55 -7.66
CA ASN A 46 -10.29 7.67 -8.61
C ASN A 46 -10.74 6.35 -9.25
N GLN A 47 -9.92 5.29 -9.21
CA GLN A 47 -10.17 4.04 -9.94
C GLN A 47 -10.14 2.80 -9.03
N THR A 48 -10.09 2.99 -7.71
CA THR A 48 -9.99 1.93 -6.73
C THR A 48 -11.16 1.99 -5.76
N ASP A 49 -11.97 0.95 -5.72
CA ASP A 49 -13.04 0.81 -4.72
C ASP A 49 -12.48 0.35 -3.37
N THR A 50 -11.46 -0.51 -3.39
CA THR A 50 -10.85 -1.08 -2.18
C THR A 50 -9.34 -1.18 -2.30
N LEU A 51 -8.62 -0.58 -1.36
CA LEU A 51 -7.18 -0.70 -1.20
C LEU A 51 -6.86 -1.79 -0.17
N VAL A 52 -6.19 -2.86 -0.61
CA VAL A 52 -5.66 -3.89 0.29
C VAL A 52 -4.23 -3.56 0.67
N VAL A 53 -3.98 -3.27 1.94
CA VAL A 53 -2.66 -2.96 2.48
C VAL A 53 -2.07 -4.20 3.12
N LEU A 54 -0.99 -4.71 2.53
CA LEU A 54 -0.17 -5.75 3.13
C LEU A 54 0.75 -5.13 4.17
N CYS A 55 0.32 -5.14 5.43
CA CYS A 55 1.09 -4.60 6.54
C CYS A 55 2.29 -5.52 6.83
N SER A 56 3.37 -5.32 6.08
CA SER A 56 4.68 -5.96 6.26
C SER A 56 5.60 -5.06 7.08
N PRO A 57 6.74 -5.56 7.58
CA PRO A 57 7.79 -4.71 8.12
C PRO A 57 8.13 -3.55 7.16
N GLU A 58 8.42 -2.39 7.73
CA GLU A 58 8.88 -1.18 7.03
C GLU A 58 7.92 -0.58 6.00
N ILE A 59 6.69 -1.08 5.82
CA ILE A 59 5.74 -0.50 4.86
C ILE A 59 5.47 0.99 5.14
N LEU A 60 5.43 1.37 6.42
CA LEU A 60 5.25 2.75 6.86
C LEU A 60 6.50 3.61 6.64
N CYS A 61 7.66 3.01 6.38
CA CYS A 61 8.87 3.73 6.04
C CYS A 61 9.02 3.96 4.52
N ARG A 62 8.07 3.47 3.71
CA ARG A 62 8.06 3.62 2.26
C ARG A 62 7.14 4.80 1.89
N PRO A 63 7.69 5.95 1.46
CA PRO A 63 6.90 7.15 1.20
C PRO A 63 5.72 6.91 0.26
N TRP A 64 5.94 6.11 -0.79
CA TRP A 64 4.90 5.76 -1.76
C TRP A 64 3.74 4.99 -1.13
N CYS A 65 4.03 3.98 -0.30
CA CYS A 65 2.97 3.22 0.36
C CYS A 65 2.17 4.09 1.32
N VAL A 66 2.82 4.99 2.06
CA VAL A 66 2.13 5.93 2.93
C VAL A 66 1.32 6.95 2.11
N GLY A 67 1.85 7.40 0.97
CA GLY A 67 1.13 8.23 0.01
C GLY A 67 -0.14 7.56 -0.51
N GLU A 68 -0.07 6.30 -0.93
CA GLU A 68 -1.23 5.51 -1.37
C GLU A 68 -2.29 5.39 -0.26
N MET A 69 -1.86 5.02 0.97
CA MET A 69 -2.77 4.92 2.13
C MET A 69 -3.43 6.26 2.45
N THR A 70 -2.67 7.35 2.38
CA THR A 70 -3.17 8.70 2.62
C THR A 70 -4.17 9.11 1.55
N THR A 71 -3.85 8.88 0.27
CA THR A 71 -4.74 9.17 -0.86
C THR A 71 -6.05 8.40 -0.75
N ALA A 72 -6.00 7.09 -0.47
CA ALA A 72 -7.18 6.27 -0.24
C ALA A 72 -8.04 6.82 0.89
N ARG A 73 -7.42 7.20 2.02
CA ARG A 73 -8.12 7.77 3.18
C ARG A 73 -8.80 9.10 2.88
N LEU A 74 -8.17 9.95 2.07
CA LEU A 74 -8.70 11.26 1.65
C LEU A 74 -9.85 11.13 0.65
N HIS A 75 -9.84 10.12 -0.21
CA HIS A 75 -10.87 9.89 -1.23
C HIS A 75 -12.00 8.95 -0.77
N GLY A 76 -11.92 8.43 0.46
CA GLY A 76 -12.96 7.55 1.01
C GLY A 76 -12.95 6.14 0.40
N VAL A 77 -11.81 5.69 -0.12
CA VAL A 77 -11.61 4.32 -0.61
C VAL A 77 -11.63 3.35 0.57
N ASP A 78 -12.28 2.20 0.44
CA ASP A 78 -12.29 1.17 1.49
C ASP A 78 -10.89 0.61 1.70
N ILE A 79 -10.44 0.49 2.95
CA ILE A 79 -9.10 0.00 3.26
C ILE A 79 -9.20 -1.31 4.05
N ILE A 80 -8.61 -2.37 3.50
CA ILE A 80 -8.47 -3.66 4.17
C ILE A 80 -7.01 -3.86 4.56
N LEU A 81 -6.77 -4.07 5.85
CA LEU A 81 -5.43 -4.32 6.38
C LEU A 81 -5.19 -5.83 6.53
N LEU A 82 -4.15 -6.35 5.88
CA LEU A 82 -3.66 -7.71 6.05
C LEU A 82 -2.33 -7.66 6.80
N THR A 83 -2.37 -8.02 8.08
CA THR A 83 -1.23 -7.93 9.00
C THR A 83 -0.37 -9.18 8.96
N PHE A 84 0.94 -8.99 8.76
CA PHE A 84 1.94 -10.03 8.93
C PHE A 84 2.38 -10.11 10.39
N SER A 85 2.87 -11.27 10.83
CA SER A 85 3.30 -11.51 12.21
C SER A 85 4.38 -10.54 12.69
N GLU A 86 5.22 -10.09 11.77
CA GLU A 86 6.37 -9.21 12.00
C GLU A 86 5.98 -7.72 11.95
N PHE A 87 4.73 -7.40 11.63
CA PHE A 87 4.27 -6.02 11.56
C PHE A 87 4.09 -5.44 12.96
N VAL A 88 4.75 -4.30 13.18
CA VAL A 88 4.65 -3.54 14.42
C VAL A 88 3.86 -2.27 14.14
N TRP A 89 2.79 -2.07 14.90
CA TRP A 89 2.03 -0.83 14.83
C TRP A 89 2.92 0.35 15.26
N PRO A 90 2.85 1.49 14.54
CA PRO A 90 3.69 2.64 14.83
C PRO A 90 3.37 3.20 16.22
N SER A 91 4.41 3.45 17.02
CA SER A 91 4.30 4.11 18.31
C SER A 91 4.13 5.63 18.14
N HIS A 92 3.78 6.33 19.22
CA HIS A 92 3.76 7.79 19.21
C HIS A 92 5.12 8.39 18.84
N GLU A 93 6.20 7.79 19.35
CA GLU A 93 7.57 8.20 19.07
C GLU A 93 7.90 8.11 17.57
N PHE A 94 7.49 7.02 16.91
CA PHE A 94 7.68 6.86 15.47
C PHE A 94 7.04 8.00 14.67
N PHE A 95 5.84 8.45 15.05
CA PHE A 95 5.18 9.58 14.39
C PHE A 95 5.94 10.89 14.60
N THR A 96 6.39 11.16 15.82
CA THR A 96 7.16 12.38 16.13
C THR A 96 8.50 12.42 15.39
N GLY A 97 9.12 11.26 15.18
CA GLY A 97 10.39 11.10 14.46
C GLY A 97 10.24 10.78 12.97
N TYR A 98 9.03 10.82 12.39
CA TYR A 98 8.76 10.23 11.08
C TYR A 98 9.68 10.75 9.97
N ALA A 99 9.93 12.07 9.94
CA ALA A 99 10.78 12.69 8.95
C ALA A 99 12.27 12.28 9.04
N SER A 100 12.70 11.75 10.19
CA SER A 100 14.03 11.15 10.38
C SER A 100 14.06 9.70 9.93
N HIS A 101 12.96 8.96 10.13
CA HIS A 101 12.81 7.57 9.66
C HIS A 101 12.61 7.47 8.14
N VAL A 102 12.01 8.50 7.53
CA VAL A 102 11.68 8.53 6.10
C VAL A 102 12.19 9.84 5.48
N PRO A 103 13.52 9.97 5.21
CA PRO A 103 14.09 11.21 4.70
C PRO A 103 13.45 11.70 3.39
N ALA A 104 13.07 10.76 2.52
CA ALA A 104 12.41 11.04 1.24
C ALA A 104 11.02 11.69 1.39
N ALA A 105 10.38 11.61 2.56
CA ALA A 105 9.11 12.30 2.81
C ALA A 105 9.26 13.82 2.90
N LYS A 106 10.48 14.34 3.11
CA LYS A 106 10.76 15.79 3.14
C LYS A 106 10.81 16.44 1.75
N THR A 107 10.89 15.62 0.71
CA THR A 107 11.18 16.04 -0.68
C THR A 107 10.07 15.68 -1.67
N LEU A 108 8.96 15.12 -1.18
CA LEU A 108 7.71 14.91 -1.94
C LEU A 108 6.85 16.16 -1.89
#